data_AF-A0A9E3R866-F1
#
_entry.id   AF-A0A9E3R866-F1
#
_cell.length_a   1.000
_cell.length_b   1.000
_cell.length_c   1.000
_cell.angle_alpha   90.00
_cell.angle_beta   90.00
_cell.angle_gamma   90.00
#
_symmetry.space_group_name_H-M   'P 1'
#
loop_
_entity.id
_entity.type
_entity.pdbx_description
1 polymer ?
#
loop_
_entity_poly.entity_id
_entity_poly.type
_entity_poly.pdbx_seq_one_letter_code
_entity_poly.pdbx_strand_id
1 'polypeptide(L)'
;TAIPVVQQLSHLPIVADPSHGTGRRDKVLPMARAAIAAGADGLIIEVHPQPEKAMSDGAQSLTPDQFSETMRQLRRVAAAVDRTIAGPAA
;
A
#
# COMPACT_ATOMS: atom_id res chain seq x y z
N THR A 1 12.27 -4.52 -7.07
CA THR A 1 13.29 -5.57 -6.86
C THR A 1 13.65 -5.76 -5.39
N ALA A 2 13.62 -4.72 -4.55
CA ALA A 2 14.01 -4.84 -3.14
C ALA A 2 13.21 -5.88 -2.33
N ILE A 3 11.90 -6.01 -2.56
CA ILE A 3 11.03 -6.96 -1.82
C ILE A 3 11.58 -8.40 -1.80
N PRO A 4 11.75 -9.09 -2.95
CA PRO A 4 12.27 -10.45 -2.95
C PRO A 4 13.73 -10.54 -2.48
N VAL A 5 14.55 -9.49 -2.70
CA VAL A 5 15.94 -9.48 -2.23
C VAL A 5 16.01 -9.45 -0.71
N VAL A 6 15.21 -8.61 -0.05
CA VAL A 6 15.18 -8.54 1.42
C VAL A 6 14.65 -9.84 2.01
N GLN A 7 13.64 -10.47 1.40
CA GLN A 7 13.13 -11.77 1.84
C GLN A 7 14.16 -12.90 1.73
N GLN A 8 15.11 -12.81 0.79
CA GLN A 8 16.22 -13.77 0.69
C GLN A 8 17.31 -13.52 1.74
N LEU A 9 17.54 -12.27 2.11
CA LEU A 9 18.67 -11.85 2.95
C LEU A 9 18.29 -11.68 4.43
N SER A 10 17.00 -11.60 4.74
CA SER A 10 16.49 -11.32 6.08
C SER A 10 15.25 -12.16 6.36
N HIS A 11 15.09 -12.54 7.63
CA HIS A 11 13.88 -13.19 8.14
C HIS A 11 12.82 -12.18 8.63
N LEU A 12 13.13 -10.87 8.61
CA LEU A 12 12.22 -9.84 9.07
C LEU A 12 11.17 -9.51 8.00
N PRO A 13 9.94 -9.10 8.39
CA PRO A 13 8.93 -8.65 7.45
C PRO A 13 9.36 -7.43 6.65
N ILE A 14 8.96 -7.34 5.38
CA ILE A 14 9.16 -6.15 4.55
C ILE A 14 7.84 -5.42 4.26
N VAL A 15 7.80 -4.13 4.59
CA VAL A 15 6.66 -3.24 4.35
C VAL A 15 7.01 -2.26 3.23
N ALA A 16 6.11 -2.09 2.27
CA ALA A 16 6.28 -1.11 1.19
C ALA A 16 5.47 0.17 1.45
N ASP A 17 6.06 1.32 1.16
CA ASP A 17 5.40 2.62 1.18
C ASP A 17 5.12 3.12 -0.25
N PRO A 18 3.91 2.87 -0.80
CA PRO A 18 3.52 3.42 -2.10
C PRO A 18 3.24 4.93 -2.08
N SER A 19 3.10 5.57 -0.90
CA SER A 19 2.83 7.00 -0.77
C SER A 19 4.11 7.78 -1.01
N HIS A 20 5.05 7.75 -0.05
CA HIS A 20 6.35 8.43 -0.19
C HIS A 20 7.19 7.82 -1.32
N GLY A 21 7.09 6.52 -1.56
CA GLY A 21 7.83 5.85 -2.64
C GLY A 21 7.45 6.36 -4.04
N THR A 22 6.28 6.97 -4.21
CA THR A 22 5.84 7.53 -5.50
C THR A 22 5.67 9.05 -5.50
N GLY A 23 5.47 9.66 -4.32
CA GLY A 23 5.21 11.09 -4.17
C GLY A 23 3.86 11.55 -4.73
N ARG A 24 2.99 10.64 -5.18
CA ARG A 24 1.79 11.00 -5.96
C ARG A 24 0.61 10.07 -5.71
N ARG A 25 -0.53 10.68 -5.38
CA ARG A 25 -1.79 10.00 -5.08
C ARG A 25 -2.27 9.05 -6.18
N ASP A 26 -2.13 9.44 -7.45
CA ASP A 26 -2.54 8.65 -8.62
C ASP A 26 -1.71 7.37 -8.81
N LYS A 27 -0.52 7.30 -8.19
CA LYS A 27 0.38 6.15 -8.25
C LYS A 27 0.29 5.22 -7.05
N VAL A 28 -0.37 5.63 -5.96
CA VAL A 28 -0.46 4.84 -4.72
C VAL A 28 -1.08 3.47 -4.98
N LEU A 29 -2.27 3.43 -5.59
CA LEU A 29 -2.97 2.18 -5.89
C LEU A 29 -2.18 1.23 -6.81
N PRO A 30 -1.69 1.63 -8.00
CA PRO A 30 -0.95 0.71 -8.86
C PRO A 30 0.36 0.25 -8.19
N MET A 31 1.04 1.10 -7.43
CA MET A 31 2.25 0.70 -6.70
C MET A 31 1.94 -0.27 -5.54
N ALA A 32 0.87 -0.04 -4.79
CA ALA A 32 0.41 -0.94 -3.74
C ALA A 32 0.09 -2.35 -4.29
N ARG A 33 -0.59 -2.43 -5.45
CA ARG A 33 -0.84 -3.70 -6.13
C ARG A 33 0.46 -4.40 -6.53
N ALA A 34 1.40 -3.66 -7.10
CA ALA A 34 2.71 -4.19 -7.49
C ALA A 34 3.50 -4.70 -6.28
N ALA A 35 3.46 -3.98 -5.15
CA ALA A 35 4.12 -4.39 -3.91
C ALA A 35 3.54 -5.70 -3.35
N ILE A 36 2.21 -5.85 -3.30
CA ILE A 36 1.56 -7.10 -2.88
C ILE A 36 1.95 -8.25 -3.81
N ALA A 37 1.85 -8.04 -5.13
CA ALA A 37 2.20 -9.06 -6.11
C ALA A 37 3.68 -9.46 -6.07
N ALA A 38 4.56 -8.51 -5.74
CA ALA A 38 5.99 -8.76 -5.53
C ALA A 38 6.29 -9.47 -4.20
N GLY A 39 5.31 -9.59 -3.31
CA GLY A 39 5.42 -10.36 -2.07
C GLY A 39 5.59 -9.53 -0.79
N ALA A 40 5.27 -8.24 -0.78
CA ALA A 40 5.36 -7.43 0.44
C ALA A 40 4.47 -7.96 1.56
N ASP A 41 4.98 -7.93 2.80
CA ASP A 41 4.29 -8.43 3.99
C ASP A 41 3.31 -7.40 4.57
N GLY A 42 3.52 -6.13 4.25
CA GLY A 42 2.61 -5.06 4.60
C GLY A 42 2.73 -3.86 3.67
N LEU A 43 1.79 -2.93 3.82
CA LEU A 43 1.81 -1.63 3.18
C LEU A 43 1.64 -0.54 4.24
N ILE A 44 2.31 0.58 4.04
CA ILE A 44 2.08 1.83 4.78
C ILE A 44 1.52 2.86 3.79
N ILE A 45 0.29 3.32 4.02
CA ILE A 45 -0.43 4.20 3.09
C ILE A 45 -0.90 5.44 3.85
N GLU A 46 -0.59 6.62 3.33
CA GLU A 46 -1.05 7.88 3.90
C GLU A 46 -2.49 8.20 3.49
N VAL A 47 -3.27 8.64 4.46
CA VAL A 47 -4.67 9.01 4.28
C VAL A 47 -4.94 10.31 5.01
N HIS A 48 -5.59 11.26 4.33
CA HIS A 48 -6.02 12.53 4.92
C HIS A 48 -7.46 12.85 4.48
N PRO A 49 -8.36 13.33 5.37
CA PRO A 49 -9.73 13.67 4.99
C PRO A 49 -9.83 14.76 3.93
N GLN A 50 -8.89 15.71 3.94
CA GLN A 50 -8.81 16.85 3.03
C GLN A 50 -7.36 17.03 2.55
N PRO A 51 -6.84 16.18 1.66
CA PRO A 51 -5.41 16.19 1.30
C PRO A 51 -4.89 17.56 0.84
N GLU A 52 -5.73 18.36 0.19
CA GLU A 52 -5.43 19.73 -0.24
C GLU A 52 -5.18 20.73 0.91
N LYS A 53 -5.60 20.38 2.14
CA LYS A 53 -5.35 21.17 3.37
C LYS A 53 -4.34 20.51 4.30
N ALA A 54 -3.72 19.39 3.89
CA ALA A 54 -2.76 18.71 4.73
C ALA A 54 -1.53 19.60 4.95
N MET A 55 -1.04 19.66 6.20
CA MET A 55 0.16 20.43 6.55
C MET A 55 1.45 19.80 5.99
N SER A 56 1.39 18.52 5.65
CA SER A 56 2.47 17.74 5.03
C SER A 56 1.86 16.74 4.05
N ASP A 57 2.60 16.41 2.98
CA ASP A 57 2.37 15.25 2.12
C ASP A 57 0.95 15.06 1.53
N GLY A 58 0.23 16.18 1.34
CA GLY A 58 -1.10 16.19 0.74
C GLY A 58 -1.16 15.64 -0.70
N ALA A 59 -0.07 15.79 -1.47
CA ALA A 59 -0.01 15.35 -2.87
C ALA A 59 -0.03 13.82 -3.03
N GLN A 60 0.37 13.07 -2.01
CA GLN A 60 0.44 11.60 -2.01
C GLN A 60 -0.61 10.95 -1.10
N SER A 61 -1.14 11.68 -0.13
CA SER A 61 -2.22 11.22 0.75
C SER A 61 -3.50 10.90 -0.02
N LEU A 62 -4.07 9.70 0.20
CA LEU A 62 -5.40 9.33 -0.28
C LEU A 62 -6.50 10.01 0.56
N THR A 63 -7.70 10.15 -0.01
CA THR A 63 -8.92 10.38 0.79
C THR A 63 -9.41 9.06 1.42
N PRO A 64 -10.24 9.11 2.48
CA PRO A 64 -10.83 7.91 3.08
C PRO A 64 -11.59 7.01 2.08
N ASP A 65 -12.31 7.61 1.13
CA ASP A 65 -13.04 6.87 0.09
C ASP A 65 -12.09 6.18 -0.89
N GLN A 66 -11.04 6.87 -1.32
CA GLN A 66 -9.99 6.28 -2.15
C GLN A 66 -9.24 5.17 -1.43
N PHE A 67 -9.01 5.30 -0.12
CA PHE A 67 -8.41 4.25 0.68
C PHE A 67 -9.33 3.03 0.77
N SER A 68 -10.63 3.23 0.99
CA SER A 68 -11.64 2.16 1.01
C SER A 68 -11.70 1.41 -0.33
N GLU A 69 -11.66 2.16 -1.44
CA GLU A 69 -11.53 1.61 -2.80
C GLU A 69 -10.26 0.79 -2.96
N THR A 70 -9.13 1.36 -2.54
CA THR A 70 -7.82 0.73 -2.61
C THR A 70 -7.82 -0.60 -1.88
N MET A 71 -8.28 -0.63 -0.62
CA MET A 71 -8.35 -1.87 0.17
C MET A 71 -9.25 -2.93 -0.47
N ARG A 72 -10.36 -2.54 -1.13
CA ARG A 72 -11.22 -3.50 -1.86
C ARG A 72 -10.48 -4.15 -3.02
N GLN A 73 -9.71 -3.38 -3.77
CA GLN A 73 -8.96 -3.88 -4.92
C GLN A 73 -7.72 -4.69 -4.50
N LEU A 74 -7.02 -4.25 -3.46
CA LEU A 74 -5.84 -4.95 -2.93
C LEU A 74 -6.19 -6.35 -2.42
N ARG A 75 -7.37 -6.55 -1.81
CA ARG A 75 -7.86 -7.89 -1.43
C ARG A 75 -7.98 -8.84 -2.60
N ARG A 76 -8.42 -8.35 -3.77
CA ARG A 76 -8.52 -9.17 -5.00
C ARG A 76 -7.14 -9.54 -5.53
N VAL A 77 -6.20 -8.58 -5.53
CA VAL A 77 -4.82 -8.83 -5.98
C VAL A 77 -4.13 -9.81 -5.05
N ALA A 78 -4.24 -9.62 -3.73
CA ALA A 78 -3.69 -10.54 -2.74
C ALA A 78 -4.21 -11.97 -2.95
N ALA A 79 -5.52 -12.14 -3.11
CA ALA A 79 -6.12 -13.45 -3.37
C ALA A 79 -5.61 -14.09 -4.68
N ALA A 80 -5.34 -13.30 -5.72
CA ALA A 80 -4.81 -13.79 -6.99
C ALA A 80 -3.34 -14.24 -6.92
N VAL A 81 -2.62 -13.90 -5.84
CA VAL A 81 -1.23 -14.32 -5.60
C VAL A 81 -1.11 -15.14 -4.30
N ASP A 82 -2.18 -15.83 -3.91
CA ASP A 82 -2.25 -16.73 -2.75
C ASP A 82 -1.91 -16.06 -1.40
N ARG A 83 -2.22 -14.76 -1.28
CA ARG A 83 -2.07 -13.97 -0.05
C ARG A 83 -3.42 -13.49 0.47
N THR A 84 -3.46 -13.14 1.75
CA THR A 84 -4.66 -12.58 2.40
C THR A 84 -4.35 -11.22 3.00
N ILE A 85 -5.35 -10.34 2.99
CA ILE A 85 -5.34 -9.09 3.77
C ILE A 85 -6.43 -9.26 4.82
N ALA A 86 -6.05 -9.15 6.09
CA ALA A 86 -6.99 -9.27 7.19
C ALA A 86 -8.16 -8.29 7.03
N GLY A 87 -9.36 -8.76 7.41
CA GLY A 87 -10.48 -7.87 7.64
C GLY A 87 -10.21 -6.96 8.85
N PRO A 88 -11.06 -5.93 9.08
CA PRO A 88 -11.03 -5.24 10.36
C PRO A 88 -11.13 -6.28 11.49
N ALA A 89 -10.30 -6.15 12.52
CA ALA A 89 -10.45 -6.93 13.74
C ALA A 89 -11.85 -6.64 14.30
N ALA A 90 -12.58 -7.70 14.66
CA ALA A 90 -13.91 -7.60 15.27
C ALA A 90 -13.83 -6.91 16.64
#